data_AF-A0A5E7IS87-F1
#
_entry.id   AF-A0A5E7IS87-F1
#
_cell.length_a   1.000
_cell.length_b   1.000
_cell.length_c   1.000
_cell.angle_alpha   90.00
_cell.angle_beta   90.00
_cell.angle_gamma   90.00
#
_symmetry.space_group_name_H-M   'P 1'
#
loop_
_entity.id
_entity.type
_entity.pdbx_description
1 polymer ?
#
loop_
_entity_poly.entity_id
_entity_poly.type
_entity_poly.pdbx_seq_one_letter_code
_entity_poly.pdbx_strand_id
1 'polypeptide(L)'
;MNSTQVVDAVTAQVQSAKDRGHQEVTIESLETYLEALKQHIESQAPLMQANIDFQRQANEYAHQSEQEMFRSVIVSGQIALKTSLLIGGGGAAALLAFASSAWKSLKPEGLELLGLTVFLLGVGVLLVGIAAGTTYLSQSFYHDGLG
;
A
#
# COMPACT_ATOMS: atom_id res chain seq x y z
N MET A 1 2.66 -23.37 -20.79
CA MET A 1 4.03 -23.66 -21.26
C MET A 1 4.44 -22.60 -22.27
N ASN A 2 5.64 -22.05 -22.16
CA ASN A 2 6.25 -21.29 -23.26
C ASN A 2 6.65 -22.27 -24.38
N SER A 3 6.68 -21.82 -25.64
CA SER A 3 7.08 -22.62 -26.80
C SER A 3 8.45 -23.30 -26.62
N THR A 4 9.34 -22.67 -25.86
CA THR A 4 10.64 -23.24 -25.45
C THR A 4 10.51 -24.50 -24.59
N GLN A 5 9.58 -24.52 -23.62
CA GLN A 5 9.37 -25.67 -22.74
C GLN A 5 8.79 -26.87 -23.49
N VAL A 6 8.03 -26.63 -24.56
CA VAL A 6 7.53 -27.69 -25.44
C VAL A 6 8.69 -28.33 -26.20
N VAL A 7 9.61 -27.52 -26.72
CA VAL A 7 10.82 -28.01 -27.42
C VAL A 7 11.72 -28.82 -26.47
N ASP A 8 11.89 -28.36 -25.23
CA ASP A 8 12.69 -29.07 -24.22
C ASP A 8 12.07 -30.43 -23.86
N ALA A 9 10.74 -30.49 -23.68
CA ALA A 9 10.03 -31.73 -23.37
C ALA A 9 10.12 -32.76 -24.52
N VAL A 10 9.98 -32.30 -25.77
CA VAL A 10 10.15 -33.16 -26.96
C VAL A 10 11.60 -33.65 -27.05
N THR A 11 12.58 -32.77 -26.83
CA THR A 11 14.01 -33.12 -26.88
C THR A 11 14.37 -34.17 -25.83
N ALA A 12 13.85 -34.04 -24.61
CA ALA A 12 14.06 -35.01 -23.54
C ALA A 12 13.45 -36.39 -23.86
N GLN A 13 12.28 -36.43 -24.50
CA GLN A 13 11.65 -37.67 -24.93
C GLN A 13 12.41 -38.36 -26.07
N VAL A 14 12.89 -37.60 -27.05
CA VAL A 14 13.74 -38.12 -28.13
C VAL A 14 15.04 -38.70 -27.58
N GLN A 15 15.67 -38.02 -26.61
CA GLN A 15 16.86 -38.52 -25.94
C GLN A 15 16.57 -39.84 -25.19
N SER A 16 15.45 -39.91 -24.48
CA SER A 16 15.02 -41.13 -23.78
C SER A 16 14.69 -42.29 -24.72
N ALA A 17 14.22 -42.02 -25.94
CA ALA A 17 14.01 -43.05 -26.96
C ALA A 17 15.34 -43.57 -27.52
N LYS A 18 16.31 -42.67 -27.72
CA LYS A 18 17.67 -43.00 -28.16
C LYS A 18 18.41 -43.85 -27.13
N ASP A 19 18.31 -43.51 -25.85
CA ASP A 19 18.92 -44.26 -24.75
C ASP A 19 18.33 -45.69 -24.60
N ARG A 20 17.09 -45.90 -25.08
CA ARG A 20 16.43 -47.20 -25.15
C ARG A 20 16.79 -48.02 -26.41
N GLY A 21 17.72 -47.52 -27.22
CA GLY A 21 18.24 -48.22 -28.40
C GLY A 21 17.37 -48.06 -29.66
N HIS A 22 16.36 -47.20 -29.63
CA HIS A 22 15.58 -46.88 -30.83
C HIS A 22 16.37 -45.91 -31.73
N GLN A 23 16.65 -46.32 -32.96
CA GLN A 23 17.35 -45.49 -33.96
C GLN A 23 16.40 -44.79 -34.94
N GLU A 24 15.15 -45.26 -35.03
CA GLU A 24 14.16 -44.81 -35.99
C GLU A 24 12.81 -44.62 -35.28
N VAL A 25 12.07 -43.57 -35.65
CA VAL A 25 10.72 -43.29 -35.16
C VAL A 25 9.79 -43.28 -36.36
N THR A 26 8.72 -44.07 -36.32
CA THR A 26 7.71 -44.07 -37.38
C THR A 26 6.85 -42.82 -37.29
N ILE A 27 6.37 -42.35 -38.45
CA ILE A 27 5.49 -41.18 -38.55
C ILE A 27 4.24 -41.38 -37.67
N GLU A 28 3.66 -42.57 -37.69
CA GLU A 28 2.50 -42.96 -36.89
C GLU A 28 2.73 -42.84 -35.37
N SER A 29 3.92 -43.21 -34.89
CA SER A 29 4.30 -43.05 -33.48
C SER A 29 4.46 -41.59 -33.10
N LEU A 30 5.01 -40.78 -34.01
CA LEU A 30 5.19 -39.34 -33.81
C LEU A 30 3.85 -38.61 -33.79
N GLU A 31 2.94 -38.95 -34.71
CA GLU A 31 1.57 -38.41 -34.75
C GLU A 31 0.81 -38.75 -33.47
N THR A 32 0.89 -40.00 -33.01
CA THR A 32 0.27 -40.43 -31.74
C THR A 32 0.82 -39.66 -30.55
N TYR A 33 2.14 -39.42 -30.51
CA TYR A 33 2.77 -38.65 -29.45
C TYR A 33 2.36 -37.17 -29.47
N LEU A 34 2.34 -36.54 -30.65
CA LEU A 34 1.94 -35.14 -30.82
C LEU A 34 0.47 -34.93 -30.42
N GLU A 35 -0.41 -35.87 -30.74
CA GLU A 35 -1.82 -35.82 -30.34
C GLU A 35 -1.97 -35.95 -28.82
N ALA A 36 -1.26 -36.89 -28.19
CA ALA A 36 -1.25 -37.05 -26.73
C ALA A 36 -0.68 -35.81 -26.02
N LEU A 37 0.37 -35.20 -26.56
CA LEU A 37 0.97 -33.97 -26.04
C LEU A 37 0.01 -32.79 -26.16
N LYS A 38 -0.68 -32.65 -27.28
CA LYS A 38 -1.71 -31.62 -27.49
C LYS A 38 -2.85 -31.76 -26.47
N GLN A 39 -3.35 -32.99 -26.27
CA GLN A 39 -4.40 -33.28 -25.31
C GLN A 39 -3.96 -32.97 -23.86
N HIS A 40 -2.70 -33.24 -23.52
CA HIS A 40 -2.12 -32.89 -22.23
C HIS A 40 -2.03 -31.37 -22.04
N ILE A 41 -1.60 -30.61 -23.06
CA ILE A 41 -1.54 -29.14 -23.03
C ILE A 41 -2.94 -28.55 -22.87
N GLU A 42 -3.92 -29.02 -23.64
CA GLU A 42 -5.32 -28.57 -23.56
C GLU A 42 -5.95 -28.86 -22.20
N SER A 43 -5.60 -29.99 -21.57
CA SER A 43 -6.09 -30.33 -20.22
C SER A 43 -5.54 -29.41 -19.12
N GLN A 44 -4.32 -28.89 -19.29
CA GLN A 44 -3.67 -28.01 -18.31
C GLN A 44 -3.88 -26.52 -18.59
N ALA A 45 -4.22 -26.14 -19.82
CA ALA A 45 -4.54 -24.77 -20.21
C ALA A 45 -5.52 -24.07 -19.26
N PRO A 46 -6.67 -24.66 -18.86
CA PRO A 46 -7.61 -24.00 -17.95
C PRO A 46 -7.05 -23.79 -16.54
N LEU A 47 -6.20 -24.68 -16.04
CA LEU A 47 -5.54 -24.52 -14.73
C LEU A 47 -4.48 -23.41 -14.76
N MET A 48 -3.72 -23.33 -15.85
CA MET A 48 -2.71 -22.28 -16.02
C MET A 48 -3.36 -20.91 -16.16
N GLN A 49 -4.47 -20.83 -16.91
CA GLN A 49 -5.26 -19.61 -17.06
C GLN A 49 -5.86 -19.18 -15.72
N ALA A 50 -6.50 -20.10 -14.99
CA ALA A 50 -7.04 -19.82 -13.66
C ALA A 50 -5.97 -19.33 -12.67
N ASN A 51 -4.75 -19.88 -12.73
CA ASN A 51 -3.65 -19.46 -11.88
C ASN A 51 -3.13 -18.05 -12.25
N ILE A 52 -3.10 -17.71 -13.54
CA ILE A 52 -2.74 -16.36 -14.01
C ILE A 52 -3.80 -15.34 -13.57
N ASP A 53 -5.08 -15.68 -13.74
CA ASP A 53 -6.19 -14.81 -13.35
C ASP A 53 -6.22 -14.61 -11.84
N PHE A 54 -5.99 -15.67 -11.06
CA PHE A 54 -5.87 -15.58 -9.60
C PHE A 54 -4.71 -14.68 -9.17
N GLN A 55 -3.53 -14.84 -9.78
CA GLN A 55 -2.37 -13.98 -9.48
C GLN A 55 -2.64 -12.52 -9.83
N ARG A 56 -3.26 -12.27 -10.99
CA ARG A 56 -3.64 -10.93 -11.41
C ARG A 56 -4.60 -10.31 -10.41
N GLN A 57 -5.66 -11.04 -10.05
CA GLN A 57 -6.67 -10.59 -9.11
C GLN A 57 -6.07 -10.34 -7.72
N ALA A 58 -5.21 -11.24 -7.22
CA ALA A 58 -4.51 -11.05 -5.96
C ALA A 58 -3.63 -9.79 -5.96
N ASN A 59 -2.93 -9.53 -7.07
CA ASN A 59 -2.08 -8.36 -7.20
C ASN A 59 -2.88 -7.05 -7.31
N GLU A 60 -4.00 -7.07 -8.05
CA GLU A 60 -4.95 -5.96 -8.12
C GLU A 60 -5.54 -5.64 -6.74
N TYR A 61 -5.94 -6.66 -5.97
CA TYR A 61 -6.41 -6.47 -4.59
C TYR A 61 -5.33 -5.92 -3.67
N ALA A 62 -4.10 -6.42 -3.76
CA ALA A 62 -2.98 -5.92 -2.96
C ALA A 62 -2.73 -4.43 -3.24
N HIS A 63 -2.66 -4.04 -4.52
CA HIS A 63 -2.50 -2.63 -4.90
C HIS A 63 -3.66 -1.75 -4.44
N GLN A 64 -4.91 -2.21 -4.58
CA GLN A 64 -6.07 -1.45 -4.10
C GLN A 64 -6.05 -1.30 -2.58
N SER A 65 -5.71 -2.36 -1.85
CA SER A 65 -5.61 -2.34 -0.40
C SER A 65 -4.52 -1.40 0.10
N GLU A 66 -3.35 -1.38 -0.54
CA GLU A 66 -2.26 -0.46 -0.21
C GLU A 66 -2.67 1.00 -0.42
N GLN A 67 -3.34 1.32 -1.53
CA GLN A 67 -3.85 2.66 -1.80
C GLN A 67 -4.91 3.09 -0.79
N GLU A 68 -5.84 2.20 -0.44
CA GLU A 68 -6.88 2.47 0.55
C GLU A 68 -6.29 2.66 1.95
N MET A 69 -5.31 1.82 2.32
CA MET A 69 -4.61 1.94 3.60
C MET A 69 -3.85 3.26 3.70
N PHE A 70 -3.13 3.66 2.63
CA PHE A 70 -2.47 4.95 2.57
C PHE A 70 -3.45 6.11 2.75
N ARG A 71 -4.58 6.09 2.02
CA ARG A 71 -5.64 7.09 2.15
C ARG A 71 -6.21 7.13 3.57
N SER A 72 -6.46 5.97 4.17
CA SER A 72 -7.00 5.85 5.53
C SER A 72 -6.06 6.48 6.56
N VAL A 73 -4.75 6.21 6.47
CA VAL A 73 -3.73 6.79 7.35
C VAL A 73 -3.69 8.31 7.23
N ILE A 74 -3.70 8.85 6.01
CA ILE A 74 -3.71 10.30 5.78
C ILE A 74 -4.96 10.96 6.35
N VAL A 75 -6.14 10.38 6.10
CA VAL A 75 -7.42 10.91 6.62
C VAL A 75 -7.45 10.86 8.15
N SER A 76 -7.04 9.74 8.75
CA SER A 76 -6.95 9.59 10.20
C SER A 76 -5.99 10.63 10.82
N GLY A 77 -4.83 10.84 10.21
CA GLY A 77 -3.87 11.86 10.63
C GLY A 77 -4.43 13.28 10.55
N GLN A 78 -5.12 13.63 9.46
CA GLN A 78 -5.79 14.93 9.33
C GLN A 78 -6.87 15.14 10.39
N ILE A 79 -7.65 14.11 10.72
CA ILE A 79 -8.65 14.17 11.79
C ILE A 79 -7.98 14.36 13.15
N ALA A 80 -6.88 13.65 13.41
CA ALA A 80 -6.11 13.79 14.65
C ALA A 80 -5.54 15.21 14.80
N LEU A 81 -4.98 15.80 13.75
CA LEU A 81 -4.49 17.18 13.75
C LEU A 81 -5.61 18.20 14.01
N LYS A 82 -6.74 18.08 13.31
CA LYS A 82 -7.90 18.97 13.51
C LYS A 82 -8.45 18.88 14.93
N THR A 83 -8.56 17.67 15.48
CA THR A 83 -9.01 17.45 16.86
C THR A 83 -8.02 18.03 17.86
N SER A 84 -6.71 17.84 17.64
CA SER A 84 -5.66 18.40 18.49
C SER A 84 -5.67 19.93 18.47
N LEU A 85 -5.90 20.53 17.30
CA LEU A 85 -6.03 21.98 17.15
C LEU A 85 -7.26 22.51 17.89
N LEU A 86 -8.40 21.82 17.82
CA LEU A 86 -9.63 22.20 18.51
C LEU A 86 -9.49 22.11 20.03
N ILE A 87 -8.90 21.02 20.53
CA ILE A 87 -8.67 20.83 21.98
C ILE A 87 -7.62 21.82 22.49
N GLY A 88 -6.46 21.92 21.83
CA GLY A 88 -5.38 22.82 22.23
C GLY A 88 -5.77 24.28 22.11
N GLY A 89 -6.41 24.68 21.00
CA GLY A 89 -6.90 26.04 20.78
C GLY A 89 -8.04 26.41 21.72
N GLY A 90 -9.00 25.51 21.95
CA GLY A 90 -10.08 25.70 22.90
C GLY A 90 -9.59 25.82 24.34
N GLY A 91 -8.62 24.98 24.73
CA GLY A 91 -7.93 25.08 26.02
C GLY A 91 -7.18 26.40 26.19
N ALA A 92 -6.51 26.88 25.13
CA ALA A 92 -5.80 28.16 25.15
C ALA A 92 -6.76 29.32 25.38
N ALA A 93 -7.86 29.34 24.63
CA ALA A 93 -8.91 30.35 24.76
C ALA A 93 -9.53 30.32 26.17
N ALA A 94 -9.79 29.13 26.73
CA ALA A 94 -10.32 28.99 28.07
C ALA A 94 -9.34 29.51 29.14
N LEU A 95 -8.04 29.19 29.03
CA LEU A 95 -7.02 29.70 29.94
C LEU A 95 -6.83 31.21 29.83
N LEU A 96 -6.90 31.78 28.64
CA LEU A 96 -6.86 33.25 28.45
C LEU A 96 -8.09 33.94 29.05
N ALA A 97 -9.28 33.36 28.88
CA ALA A 97 -10.51 33.86 29.52
C ALA A 97 -10.42 33.77 31.05
N PHE A 98 -9.90 32.65 31.58
CA PHE A 98 -9.65 32.50 33.01
C PHE A 98 -8.61 33.53 33.51
N ALA A 99 -7.49 33.71 32.79
CA ALA A 99 -6.47 34.69 33.12
C ALA A 99 -7.05 36.10 33.24
N SER A 100 -7.94 36.50 32.32
CA SER A 100 -8.61 37.80 32.33
C SER A 100 -9.41 38.06 33.61
N SER A 101 -10.09 37.04 34.13
CA SER A 101 -10.88 37.16 35.38
C SER A 101 -10.05 36.95 36.65
N ALA A 102 -8.99 36.15 36.61
CA ALA A 102 -8.22 35.72 37.77
C ALA A 102 -6.95 36.57 38.04
N TRP A 103 -6.51 37.40 37.09
CA TRP A 103 -5.27 38.18 37.18
C TRP A 103 -5.13 39.02 38.47
N LYS A 104 -6.24 39.57 38.99
CA LYS A 104 -6.22 40.40 40.22
C LYS A 104 -6.21 39.59 41.52
N SER A 105 -6.56 38.30 41.44
CA SER A 105 -6.76 37.43 42.61
C SER A 105 -5.63 36.41 42.79
N LEU A 106 -4.76 36.26 41.78
CA LEU A 106 -3.63 35.34 41.81
C LEU A 106 -2.39 35.98 42.43
N LYS A 107 -1.63 35.16 43.17
CA LYS A 107 -0.27 35.51 43.59
C LYS A 107 0.67 35.55 42.38
N PRO A 108 1.81 36.27 42.46
CA PRO A 108 2.80 36.33 41.40
C PRO A 108 3.23 34.95 40.89
N GLU A 109 3.44 33.97 41.79
CA GLU A 109 3.85 32.61 41.38
C GLU A 109 2.78 31.90 40.54
N GLY A 110 1.49 32.11 40.86
CA GLY A 110 0.39 31.53 40.11
C GLY A 110 0.24 32.16 38.72
N LEU A 111 0.54 33.45 38.61
CA LEU A 111 0.54 34.18 37.34
C LEU A 111 1.64 33.66 36.40
N GLU A 112 2.83 33.40 36.94
CA GLU A 112 3.97 32.88 36.19
C GLU A 112 3.68 31.47 35.65
N LEU A 113 3.12 30.59 36.49
CA LEU A 113 2.72 29.24 36.09
C LEU A 113 1.61 29.26 35.02
N LEU A 114 0.64 30.18 35.16
CA LEU A 114 -0.41 30.40 34.16
C LEU A 114 0.17 30.89 32.82
N GLY A 115 1.12 31.83 32.86
CA GLY A 115 1.82 32.31 31.68
C GLY A 115 2.58 31.18 30.96
N LEU A 116 3.31 30.36 31.72
CA LEU A 116 4.07 29.23 31.18
C LEU A 116 3.17 28.17 30.55
N THR A 117 2.03 27.86 31.17
CA THR A 117 1.06 26.89 30.63
C THR A 117 0.39 27.39 29.34
N VAL A 118 -0.04 28.66 29.30
CA VAL A 118 -0.57 29.27 28.08
C VAL A 118 0.48 29.30 26.96
N PHE A 119 1.73 29.62 27.30
CA PHE A 119 2.83 29.64 26.34
C PHE A 119 3.10 28.25 25.73
N LEU A 120 3.24 27.21 26.57
CA LEU A 120 3.42 25.83 26.12
C LEU A 120 2.28 25.36 25.23
N LEU A 121 1.04 25.70 25.61
CA LEU A 121 -0.13 25.34 24.82
C LEU A 121 -0.14 26.06 23.47
N GLY A 122 0.23 27.35 23.44
CA GLY A 122 0.38 28.13 22.22
C GLY A 122 1.45 27.56 21.28
N VAL A 123 2.60 27.15 21.80
CA VAL A 123 3.65 26.46 21.02
C VAL A 123 3.12 25.15 20.46
N GLY A 124 2.39 24.36 21.26
CA GLY A 124 1.77 23.11 20.81
C GLY A 124 0.78 23.33 19.65
N VAL A 125 -0.11 24.32 19.78
CA VAL A 125 -1.07 24.70 18.72
C VAL A 125 -0.36 25.16 17.45
N LEU A 126 0.73 25.93 17.57
CA LEU A 126 1.53 26.38 16.44
C LEU A 126 2.19 25.20 15.70
N LEU A 127 2.76 24.24 16.43
CA LEU A 127 3.34 23.03 15.85
C LEU A 127 2.30 22.18 15.10
N VAL A 128 1.09 22.03 15.67
CA VAL A 128 -0.03 21.35 15.00
C VAL A 128 -0.43 22.10 13.72
N GLY A 129 -0.44 23.43 13.74
CA GLY A 129 -0.71 24.26 12.56
C GLY A 129 0.33 24.05 11.44
N ILE A 130 1.62 24.02 11.78
CA ILE A 130 2.69 23.73 10.82
C ILE A 130 2.55 22.31 10.25
N ALA A 131 2.25 21.32 11.09
CA ALA A 131 2.02 19.94 10.66
C ALA A 131 0.82 19.82 9.71
N ALA A 132 -0.27 20.53 9.99
CA ALA A 132 -1.42 20.60 9.09
C ALA A 132 -1.07 21.27 7.76
N GLY A 133 -0.35 22.40 7.78
CA GLY A 133 0.09 23.10 6.57
C GLY A 133 1.01 22.26 5.69
N THR A 134 1.99 21.58 6.28
CA THR A 134 2.90 20.67 5.55
C THR A 134 2.16 19.47 4.96
N THR A 135 1.10 18.97 5.61
CA THR A 135 0.23 17.93 5.05
C THR A 135 -0.47 18.40 3.77
N TYR A 136 -1.05 19.61 3.77
CA TYR A 136 -1.67 20.18 2.57
C TYR A 136 -0.65 20.46 1.46
N LEU A 137 0.53 20.97 1.81
CA LEU A 137 1.61 21.21 0.86
C LEU A 137 2.06 19.90 0.18
N SER A 138 2.20 18.84 0.97
CA SER A 138 2.55 17.50 0.47
C SER A 138 1.49 16.97 -0.50
N GLN A 139 0.21 17.19 -0.20
CA GLN A 139 -0.89 16.83 -1.11
C GLN A 139 -0.84 17.63 -2.42
N SER A 140 -0.53 18.92 -2.37
CA SER A 140 -0.38 19.76 -3.56
C SER A 140 0.75 19.27 -4.47
N PHE A 141 1.93 18.99 -3.91
CA PHE A 141 3.04 18.48 -4.71
C PHE A 141 2.77 17.10 -5.32
N TYR A 142 2.05 16.23 -4.60
CA TYR A 142 1.66 14.93 -5.13
C TYR A 142 0.63 15.05 -6.26
N HIS A 143 -0.24 16.07 -6.20
CA HIS A 143 -1.20 16.37 -7.26
C HIS A 143 -0.51 16.92 -8.52
N ASP A 144 0.42 17.87 -8.36
CA ASP A 144 1.13 18.49 -9.48
C ASP A 144 2.18 17.57 -10.13
N GLY A 145 2.79 16.66 -9.36
CA GLY A 145 3.76 15.68 -9.87
C GLY A 145 3.17 14.53 -10.70
N LEU A 146 1.84 14.46 -10.80
CA LEU A 146 1.09 13.53 -11.66
C LEU A 146 0.55 14.21 -12.93
N GLY A 147 1.00 15.44 -13.23
CA GLY A 147 0.72 16.17 -14.48
C GLY A 147 1.75 15.95 -15.57
#